data_AF-A0A354M238-F1
#
_entry.id   AF-A0A354M238-F1
#
_cell.length_a   1.000
_cell.length_b   1.000
_cell.length_c   1.000
_cell.angle_alpha   90.00
_cell.angle_beta   90.00
_cell.angle_gamma   90.00
#
_symmetry.space_group_name_H-M   'P 1'
#
loop_
_entity.id
_entity.type
_entity.pdbx_description
1 polymer ?
#
loop_
_entity_poly.entity_id
_entity_poly.type
_entity_poly.pdbx_seq_one_letter_code
_entity_poly.pdbx_strand_id
1 'polypeptide(L)'
;MKSKKVILFTLLFFSAFSFRAENPPYKNPELSPDERALDLLNRMTLKEKFAQMHNNTGGIERLGVRPYDWWNEALHGIARAGKATVFPQAIGLAATFDDMAVSEMFDMVSDEGRAKYHDFQRKRMYNGYKGLTFWTPNINIFRDPRWGRGMETYGEDPFLTTKMGLAVVKGLQGDGTQKYDKAHACAKHYAVHSGPEWNRHSYNAENISIRDLRETYLPAFKVLVTEGKVKEVMCAYNRF
;
A
#
# COMPACT_ATOMS: atom_id res chain seq x y z
N MET A 1 -80.26 -44.26 8.04
CA MET A 1 -79.16 -43.88 7.12
C MET A 1 -79.07 -42.36 7.03
N LYS A 2 -78.10 -41.72 7.71
CA LYS A 2 -77.72 -40.32 7.49
C LYS A 2 -76.21 -40.27 7.26
N SER A 3 -75.83 -40.03 6.00
CA SER A 3 -74.44 -39.89 5.57
C SER A 3 -73.93 -38.50 5.98
N LYS A 4 -72.93 -38.45 6.88
CA LYS A 4 -72.16 -37.24 7.15
C LYS A 4 -70.93 -37.25 6.24
N LYS A 5 -70.90 -36.35 5.26
CA LYS A 5 -69.66 -35.92 4.59
C LYS A 5 -69.22 -34.62 5.25
N VAL A 6 -68.06 -34.60 5.89
CA VAL A 6 -67.36 -33.34 6.19
C VAL A 6 -65.88 -33.52 5.82
N ILE A 7 -65.44 -32.51 5.08
CA ILE A 7 -64.24 -32.39 4.26
C ILE A 7 -62.99 -32.23 5.13
N LEU A 8 -61.93 -32.98 4.80
CA LEU A 8 -60.62 -32.87 5.42
C LEU A 8 -59.86 -31.69 4.77
N PHE A 9 -59.66 -30.60 5.49
CA PHE A 9 -58.84 -29.48 5.05
C PHE A 9 -57.35 -29.81 5.31
N THR A 10 -56.59 -30.07 4.26
CA THR A 10 -55.13 -30.25 4.34
C THR A 10 -54.46 -28.88 4.21
N LEU A 11 -53.97 -28.32 5.31
CA LEU A 11 -53.15 -27.11 5.31
C LEU A 11 -51.74 -27.44 4.79
N LEU A 12 -51.47 -27.08 3.52
CA LEU A 12 -50.12 -27.06 2.96
C LEU A 12 -49.38 -25.84 3.51
N PHE A 13 -48.55 -26.04 4.54
CA PHE A 13 -47.54 -25.07 4.96
C PHE A 13 -46.43 -25.03 3.90
N PHE A 14 -46.51 -24.08 2.97
CA PHE A 14 -45.37 -23.70 2.15
C PHE A 14 -44.41 -22.88 3.02
N SER A 15 -43.38 -23.55 3.56
CA SER A 15 -42.22 -22.85 4.13
C SER A 15 -41.47 -22.17 2.98
N ALA A 16 -41.67 -20.87 2.81
CA ALA A 16 -40.84 -20.06 1.94
C ALA A 16 -39.43 -20.00 2.55
N PHE A 17 -38.57 -20.94 2.18
CA PHE A 17 -37.13 -20.81 2.38
C PHE A 17 -36.67 -19.60 1.56
N SER A 18 -36.57 -18.45 2.24
CA SER A 18 -35.81 -17.33 1.72
C SER A 18 -34.36 -17.79 1.65
N PHE A 19 -33.90 -18.22 0.47
CA PHE A 19 -32.49 -18.35 0.16
C PHE A 19 -31.88 -16.95 0.25
N ARG A 20 -31.50 -16.54 1.46
CA ARG A 20 -30.64 -15.39 1.65
C ARG A 20 -29.28 -15.85 1.13
N ALA A 21 -28.91 -15.41 -0.06
CA ALA A 21 -27.57 -15.63 -0.58
C ALA A 21 -26.59 -15.16 0.50
N GLU A 22 -25.86 -16.10 1.09
CA GLU A 22 -24.89 -15.83 2.13
C GLU A 22 -23.84 -14.87 1.56
N ASN A 23 -23.52 -13.80 2.30
CA ASN A 23 -22.50 -12.86 1.85
C ASN A 23 -21.19 -13.64 1.70
N PRO A 24 -20.53 -13.59 0.52
CA PRO A 24 -19.33 -14.38 0.31
C PRO A 24 -18.22 -13.95 1.30
N PRO A 25 -17.37 -14.88 1.79
CA PRO A 25 -16.35 -14.59 2.79
C PRO A 25 -15.48 -13.35 2.49
N TYR A 26 -15.09 -13.10 1.24
CA TYR A 26 -14.31 -11.90 0.89
C TYR A 26 -14.97 -10.55 1.23
N LYS A 27 -16.31 -10.52 1.39
CA LYS A 27 -17.08 -9.35 1.80
C LYS A 27 -17.31 -9.27 3.32
N ASN A 28 -16.92 -10.28 4.09
CA ASN A 28 -17.10 -10.30 5.54
C ASN A 28 -15.95 -9.52 6.24
N PRO A 29 -16.21 -8.36 6.87
CA PRO A 29 -15.17 -7.55 7.53
C PRO A 29 -14.68 -8.13 8.87
N GLU A 30 -15.28 -9.23 9.34
CA GLU A 30 -14.85 -9.93 10.55
C GLU A 30 -13.80 -11.02 10.27
N LEU A 31 -13.61 -11.38 9.01
CA LEU A 31 -12.49 -12.24 8.59
C LEU A 31 -11.22 -11.42 8.36
N SER A 32 -10.07 -12.07 8.50
CA SER A 32 -8.79 -11.44 8.24
C SER A 32 -8.64 -11.01 6.76
N PRO A 33 -7.80 -10.00 6.45
CA PRO A 33 -7.50 -9.63 5.07
C PRO A 33 -7.05 -10.81 4.21
N ASP A 34 -6.25 -11.73 4.75
CA ASP A 34 -5.72 -12.90 4.03
C ASP A 34 -6.81 -13.92 3.67
N GLU A 35 -7.69 -14.25 4.62
CA GLU A 35 -8.83 -15.15 4.38
C GLU A 35 -9.75 -14.57 3.29
N ARG A 36 -10.01 -13.27 3.35
CA ARG A 36 -10.85 -12.56 2.38
C ARG A 36 -10.19 -12.51 1.00
N ALA A 37 -8.88 -12.24 0.94
CA ALA A 37 -8.13 -12.21 -0.30
C ALA A 37 -8.07 -13.61 -0.95
N LEU A 38 -7.85 -14.66 -0.16
CA LEU A 38 -7.80 -16.04 -0.65
C LEU A 38 -9.15 -16.49 -1.23
N ASP A 39 -10.26 -16.22 -0.54
CA ASP A 39 -11.61 -16.50 -1.06
C ASP A 39 -11.88 -15.72 -2.35
N LEU A 40 -11.49 -14.44 -2.41
CA LEU A 40 -11.63 -13.63 -3.64
C LEU A 40 -10.81 -14.21 -4.79
N LEU A 41 -9.54 -14.58 -4.56
CA LEU A 41 -8.66 -15.18 -5.57
C LEU A 41 -9.20 -16.51 -6.10
N ASN A 42 -9.82 -17.33 -5.26
CA ASN A 42 -10.44 -18.59 -5.68
C ASN A 42 -11.68 -18.38 -6.58
N ARG A 43 -12.29 -17.20 -6.54
CA ARG A 43 -13.44 -16.82 -7.38
C ARG A 43 -13.04 -16.15 -8.69
N MET A 44 -11.77 -15.74 -8.83
CA MET A 44 -11.24 -15.11 -10.04
C MET A 44 -10.85 -16.16 -11.08
N THR A 45 -11.17 -15.88 -12.34
CA THR A 45 -10.59 -16.54 -13.50
C THR A 45 -9.10 -16.23 -13.61
N LEU A 46 -8.36 -17.04 -14.38
CA LEU A 46 -6.94 -16.77 -14.64
C LEU A 46 -6.71 -15.39 -15.30
N LYS A 47 -7.62 -14.99 -16.22
CA LYS A 47 -7.55 -13.68 -16.87
C LYS A 47 -7.76 -12.52 -15.88
N GLU A 48 -8.71 -12.66 -14.97
CA GLU A 48 -8.94 -11.68 -13.90
C GLU A 48 -7.71 -11.58 -12.99
N LYS A 49 -7.09 -12.71 -12.58
CA LYS A 49 -5.85 -12.72 -11.80
C LYS A 49 -4.70 -12.01 -12.51
N PHE A 50 -4.48 -12.33 -13.78
CA PHE A 50 -3.45 -11.67 -14.61
C PHE A 50 -3.68 -10.15 -14.70
N ALA A 51 -4.92 -9.72 -14.87
CA ALA A 51 -5.26 -8.29 -14.91
C ALA A 51 -4.95 -7.56 -13.58
N GLN A 52 -4.90 -8.27 -12.45
CA GLN A 52 -4.54 -7.70 -11.14
C GLN A 52 -3.01 -7.62 -10.88
N MET A 53 -2.16 -8.02 -11.83
CA MET A 53 -0.69 -8.01 -11.67
C MET A 53 -0.01 -6.71 -12.15
N HIS A 54 -0.79 -5.71 -12.57
CA HIS A 54 -0.28 -4.41 -13.05
C HIS A 54 -0.55 -3.33 -11.99
N ASN A 55 0.16 -2.21 -12.01
CA ASN A 55 -0.15 -1.11 -11.08
C ASN A 55 -1.54 -0.52 -11.37
N ASN A 56 -1.94 -0.40 -12.64
CA ASN A 56 -3.27 0.08 -13.02
C ASN A 56 -4.18 -1.14 -13.17
N THR A 57 -4.83 -1.55 -12.08
CA THR A 57 -5.73 -2.72 -12.10
C THR A 57 -7.15 -2.32 -12.45
N GLY A 58 -7.68 -2.96 -13.49
CA GLY A 58 -9.09 -2.87 -13.82
C GLY A 58 -9.95 -3.50 -12.72
N GLY A 59 -11.19 -3.02 -12.59
CA GLY A 59 -12.17 -3.63 -11.70
C GLY A 59 -12.63 -4.99 -12.22
N ILE A 60 -13.18 -5.81 -11.32
CA ILE A 60 -13.83 -7.08 -11.64
C ILE A 60 -15.30 -6.95 -11.27
N GLU A 61 -16.10 -6.46 -12.22
CA GLU A 61 -17.51 -6.07 -12.00
C GLU A 61 -18.35 -7.22 -11.43
N ARG A 62 -18.20 -8.43 -11.97
CA ARG A 62 -18.90 -9.64 -11.50
C ARG A 62 -18.62 -9.96 -10.02
N LEU A 63 -17.45 -9.58 -9.51
CA LEU A 63 -17.05 -9.78 -8.11
C LEU A 63 -17.21 -8.49 -7.28
N GLY A 64 -17.69 -7.40 -7.87
CA GLY A 64 -17.82 -6.10 -7.20
C GLY A 64 -16.48 -5.50 -6.76
N VAL A 65 -15.37 -5.88 -7.41
CA VAL A 65 -14.04 -5.29 -7.16
C VAL A 65 -13.93 -4.02 -7.99
N ARG A 66 -13.69 -2.88 -7.34
CA ARG A 66 -13.49 -1.60 -8.02
C ARG A 66 -12.09 -1.54 -8.67
N PRO A 67 -11.92 -0.78 -9.76
CA PRO A 67 -10.58 -0.49 -10.28
C PRO A 67 -9.73 0.20 -9.22
N TYR A 68 -8.43 -0.03 -9.27
CA TYR A 68 -7.47 0.54 -8.33
C TYR A 68 -6.13 0.79 -9.03
N ASP A 69 -5.51 1.93 -8.76
CA ASP A 69 -4.14 2.19 -9.21
C ASP A 69 -3.18 2.20 -8.01
N TRP A 70 -2.26 1.25 -8.02
CA TRP A 70 -1.27 1.05 -6.98
C TRP A 70 -0.19 2.14 -6.98
N TRP A 71 -0.04 2.88 -8.09
CA TRP A 71 0.95 3.95 -8.21
C TRP A 71 0.42 5.26 -7.63
N ASN A 72 0.81 5.54 -6.39
CA ASN A 72 0.60 6.83 -5.74
C ASN A 72 1.92 7.26 -5.07
N GLU A 73 2.11 8.56 -4.87
CA GLU A 73 3.37 9.13 -4.38
C GLU A 73 3.06 10.12 -3.25
N ALA A 74 3.85 10.05 -2.18
CA ALA A 74 3.66 10.88 -0.99
C ALA A 74 4.97 11.42 -0.40
N LEU A 75 6.05 11.50 -1.20
CA LEU A 75 7.43 11.69 -0.74
C LEU A 75 7.62 12.84 0.27
N HIS A 76 6.91 13.95 0.09
CA HIS A 76 6.89 15.08 1.03
C HIS A 76 5.53 15.80 0.98
N GLY A 77 4.45 15.01 0.94
CA GLY A 77 3.09 15.45 0.66
C GLY A 77 2.45 14.67 -0.49
N ILE A 78 1.11 14.67 -0.56
CA ILE A 78 0.38 13.92 -1.59
C ILE A 78 0.67 14.52 -2.98
N ALA A 79 1.29 13.74 -3.85
CA ALA A 79 1.68 14.21 -5.18
C ALA A 79 0.60 13.94 -6.23
N ARG A 80 0.49 14.84 -7.22
CA ARG A 80 -0.31 14.68 -8.46
C ARG A 80 -1.82 14.41 -8.25
N ALA A 81 -2.33 14.67 -7.05
CA ALA A 81 -3.74 14.49 -6.67
C ALA A 81 -4.45 15.83 -6.39
N GLY A 82 -4.20 16.83 -7.23
CA GLY A 82 -4.69 18.21 -7.04
C GLY A 82 -3.86 19.01 -6.04
N LYS A 83 -4.45 20.04 -5.43
CA LYS A 83 -3.79 20.85 -4.39
C LYS A 83 -3.55 20.02 -3.13
N ALA A 84 -2.34 19.99 -2.63
CA ALA A 84 -1.99 19.33 -1.39
C ALA A 84 -0.95 20.14 -0.62
N THR A 85 -0.79 19.84 0.66
CA THR A 85 0.29 20.43 1.46
C THR A 85 1.64 19.94 0.91
N VAL A 86 2.58 20.87 0.71
CA VAL A 86 3.93 20.57 0.22
C VAL A 86 4.91 20.85 1.35
N PHE A 87 5.48 19.79 1.90
CA PHE A 87 6.48 19.85 2.98
C PHE A 87 7.90 20.01 2.41
N PRO A 88 8.92 20.29 3.25
CA PRO A 88 10.31 20.19 2.83
C PRO A 88 10.62 18.83 2.21
N GLN A 89 11.51 18.81 1.22
CA GLN A 89 11.97 17.56 0.61
C GLN A 89 12.63 16.63 1.66
N ALA A 90 12.65 15.32 1.44
CA ALA A 90 13.18 14.33 2.37
C ALA A 90 14.57 14.66 2.95
N ILE A 91 15.50 15.19 2.12
CA ILE A 91 16.83 15.62 2.61
C ILE A 91 16.75 16.78 3.61
N GLY A 92 15.77 17.68 3.43
CA GLY A 92 15.48 18.77 4.37
C GLY A 92 14.81 18.27 5.64
N LEU A 93 13.97 17.24 5.54
CA LEU A 93 13.41 16.56 6.72
C LEU A 93 14.51 15.85 7.51
N ALA A 94 15.47 15.21 6.85
CA ALA A 94 16.60 14.58 7.53
C ALA A 94 17.46 15.58 8.31
N ALA A 95 17.60 16.80 7.79
CA ALA A 95 18.39 17.87 8.43
C ALA A 95 17.79 18.36 9.77
N THR A 96 16.56 17.97 10.13
CA THR A 96 16.00 18.26 11.46
C THR A 96 16.56 17.33 12.55
N PHE A 97 17.04 16.14 12.17
CA PHE A 97 17.38 15.05 13.10
C PHE A 97 16.23 14.68 14.07
N ASP A 98 14.98 14.97 13.69
CA ASP A 98 13.78 14.74 14.49
C ASP A 98 12.84 13.75 13.78
N ASP A 99 12.97 12.47 14.12
CA ASP A 99 12.12 11.41 13.58
C ASP A 99 10.67 11.48 14.09
N MET A 100 10.42 12.13 15.22
CA MET A 100 9.05 12.33 15.72
C MET A 100 8.31 13.38 14.87
N ALA A 101 8.96 14.50 14.56
CA ALA A 101 8.40 15.51 13.67
C ALA A 101 8.13 14.95 12.26
N VAL A 102 9.00 14.07 11.76
CA VAL A 102 8.77 13.36 10.49
C VAL A 102 7.55 12.43 10.59
N SER A 103 7.42 11.67 11.69
CA SER A 103 6.25 10.80 11.90
C SER A 103 4.95 11.61 11.93
N GLU A 104 4.92 12.73 12.63
CA GLU A 104 3.77 13.63 12.73
C GLU A 104 3.41 14.22 11.35
N MET A 105 4.42 14.69 10.60
CA MET A 105 4.23 15.20 9.25
C MET A 105 3.58 14.15 8.35
N PHE A 106 4.06 12.91 8.38
CA PHE A 106 3.49 11.84 7.54
C PHE A 106 2.11 11.36 8.02
N ASP A 107 1.77 11.53 9.29
CA ASP A 107 0.39 11.35 9.77
C ASP A 107 -0.56 12.41 9.17
N MET A 108 -0.12 13.66 9.07
CA MET A 108 -0.88 14.70 8.35
C MET A 108 -1.01 14.38 6.85
N VAL A 109 0.07 13.88 6.22
CA VAL A 109 0.03 13.46 4.81
C VAL A 109 -0.97 12.32 4.59
N SER A 110 -1.02 11.34 5.49
CA SER A 110 -1.94 10.22 5.37
C SER A 110 -3.40 10.60 5.63
N ASP A 111 -3.66 11.60 6.49
CA ASP A 111 -5.00 12.19 6.64
C ASP A 111 -5.46 12.87 5.35
N GLU A 112 -4.61 13.70 4.77
CA GLU A 112 -4.90 14.37 3.50
C GLU A 112 -5.11 13.32 2.38
N GLY A 113 -4.28 12.29 2.33
CA GLY A 113 -4.41 11.16 1.41
C GLY A 113 -5.75 10.44 1.54
N ARG A 114 -6.20 10.16 2.77
CA ARG A 114 -7.52 9.54 3.03
C ARG A 114 -8.69 10.43 2.65
N ALA A 115 -8.63 11.71 2.98
CA ALA A 115 -9.67 12.67 2.61
C ALA A 115 -9.84 12.72 1.07
N LYS A 116 -8.72 12.81 0.35
CA LYS A 116 -8.68 12.80 -1.12
C LYS A 116 -9.18 11.49 -1.70
N TYR A 117 -8.73 10.34 -1.17
CA TYR A 117 -9.20 9.03 -1.60
C TYR A 117 -10.72 8.93 -1.51
N HIS A 118 -11.33 9.30 -0.39
CA HIS A 118 -12.79 9.26 -0.24
C HIS A 118 -13.50 10.15 -1.26
N ASP A 119 -12.93 11.31 -1.60
CA ASP A 119 -13.48 12.18 -2.64
C ASP A 119 -13.40 11.56 -4.04
N PHE A 120 -12.26 10.98 -4.40
CA PHE A 120 -12.10 10.27 -5.66
C PHE A 120 -13.02 9.06 -5.77
N GLN A 121 -13.21 8.30 -4.68
CA GLN A 121 -14.15 7.18 -4.64
C GLN A 121 -15.59 7.63 -4.87
N ARG A 122 -16.03 8.77 -4.30
CA ARG A 122 -17.36 9.36 -4.56
C ARG A 122 -17.53 9.77 -6.03
N LYS A 123 -16.47 10.30 -6.63
CA LYS A 123 -16.43 10.74 -8.05
C LYS A 123 -16.14 9.59 -9.03
N ARG A 124 -15.97 8.36 -8.52
CA ARG A 124 -15.61 7.17 -9.32
C ARG A 124 -14.32 7.37 -10.15
N MET A 125 -13.33 8.03 -9.56
CA MET A 125 -12.02 8.29 -10.17
C MET A 125 -11.00 7.31 -9.59
N TYR A 126 -10.44 6.44 -10.44
CA TYR A 126 -9.58 5.33 -10.01
C TYR A 126 -8.19 5.32 -10.64
N ASN A 127 -7.89 6.27 -11.52
CA ASN A 127 -6.57 6.38 -12.15
C ASN A 127 -5.49 6.82 -11.15
N GLY A 128 -4.22 6.61 -11.50
CA GLY A 128 -3.04 6.91 -10.68
C GLY A 128 -3.08 8.18 -9.84
N TYR A 129 -2.37 8.11 -8.70
CA TYR A 129 -2.31 9.15 -7.67
C TYR A 129 -3.61 9.37 -6.87
N LYS A 130 -4.55 8.41 -6.90
CA LYS A 130 -5.86 8.50 -6.23
C LYS A 130 -6.17 7.32 -5.31
N GLY A 131 -5.23 6.41 -5.16
CA GLY A 131 -5.27 5.30 -4.21
C GLY A 131 -4.66 5.67 -2.85
N LEU A 132 -4.33 4.64 -2.08
CA LEU A 132 -3.84 4.72 -0.70
C LEU A 132 -2.58 3.88 -0.49
N THR A 133 -1.91 3.54 -1.58
CA THR A 133 -0.65 2.80 -1.61
C THR A 133 0.40 3.75 -2.14
N PHE A 134 1.24 4.24 -1.25
CA PHE A 134 2.21 5.28 -1.56
C PHE A 134 3.59 4.66 -1.73
N TRP A 135 4.20 4.90 -2.88
CA TRP A 135 5.58 4.55 -3.19
C TRP A 135 6.55 5.45 -2.42
N THR A 136 6.52 5.36 -1.09
CA THR A 136 7.20 6.26 -0.14
C THR A 136 7.39 5.48 1.16
N PRO A 137 8.55 5.54 1.83
CA PRO A 137 9.70 6.42 1.61
C PRO A 137 10.77 5.92 0.63
N ASN A 138 11.56 6.85 0.08
CA ASN A 138 12.86 6.53 -0.52
C ASN A 138 13.93 6.49 0.59
N ILE A 139 14.40 5.28 0.91
CA ILE A 139 15.37 4.99 1.98
C ILE A 139 16.71 4.52 1.43
N ASN A 140 17.01 4.86 0.17
CA ASN A 140 18.33 4.62 -0.39
C ASN A 140 19.37 5.56 0.24
N ILE A 141 20.63 5.15 0.24
CA ILE A 141 21.74 5.93 0.77
C ILE A 141 22.19 6.94 -0.28
N PHE A 142 22.30 8.22 0.08
CA PHE A 142 22.84 9.26 -0.79
C PHE A 142 24.38 9.17 -0.86
N ARG A 143 24.86 8.07 -1.46
CA ARG A 143 26.28 7.67 -1.42
C ARG A 143 27.18 8.56 -2.27
N ASP A 144 26.69 8.98 -3.44
CA ASP A 144 27.40 9.84 -4.37
C ASP A 144 26.63 11.16 -4.50
N PRO A 145 27.23 12.33 -4.15
CA PRO A 145 26.54 13.62 -4.15
C PRO A 145 26.06 14.05 -5.54
N ARG A 146 26.54 13.41 -6.62
CA ARG A 146 26.10 13.68 -8.01
C ARG A 146 24.79 12.98 -8.35
N TRP A 147 24.29 12.08 -7.49
CA TRP A 147 23.04 11.38 -7.75
C TRP A 147 21.86 12.34 -7.73
N GLY A 148 21.22 12.54 -8.89
CA GLY A 148 20.14 13.50 -9.07
C GLY A 148 18.88 13.26 -8.24
N ARG A 149 18.73 12.07 -7.64
CA ARG A 149 17.62 11.74 -6.72
C ARG A 149 18.06 11.64 -5.27
N GLY A 150 19.29 12.00 -4.94
CA GLY A 150 19.77 12.03 -3.56
C GLY A 150 18.98 12.99 -2.67
N MET A 151 18.39 14.05 -3.24
CA MET A 151 17.48 14.93 -2.50
C MET A 151 16.23 14.20 -1.97
N GLU A 152 15.82 13.09 -2.60
CA GLU A 152 14.65 12.31 -2.19
C GLU A 152 14.94 11.39 -0.99
N THR A 153 16.18 11.31 -0.51
CA THR A 153 16.56 10.42 0.59
C THR A 153 16.76 11.17 1.89
N TYR A 154 17.09 10.43 2.95
CA TYR A 154 17.41 10.98 4.26
C TYR A 154 18.92 11.17 4.48
N GLY A 155 19.68 11.34 3.39
CA GLY A 155 21.12 11.56 3.41
C GLY A 155 21.94 10.29 3.21
N GLU A 156 23.21 10.35 3.63
CA GLU A 156 24.21 9.29 3.43
C GLU A 156 24.33 8.31 4.60
N ASP A 157 23.75 8.63 5.75
CA ASP A 157 23.89 7.83 6.97
C ASP A 157 22.83 6.72 7.08
N PRO A 158 23.21 5.44 7.20
CA PRO A 158 22.27 4.32 7.36
C PRO A 158 21.42 4.40 8.62
N PHE A 159 21.95 4.93 9.73
CA PHE A 159 21.23 5.00 11.00
C PHE A 159 20.11 6.05 10.94
N LEU A 160 20.43 7.27 10.52
CA LEU A 160 19.46 8.36 10.32
C LEU A 160 18.39 7.94 9.31
N THR A 161 18.80 7.36 8.17
CA THR A 161 17.86 6.87 7.16
C THR A 161 16.91 5.81 7.71
N THR A 162 17.41 4.92 8.58
CA THR A 162 16.60 3.91 9.24
C THR A 162 15.55 4.55 10.17
N LYS A 163 15.96 5.52 11.00
CA LYS A 163 15.08 6.21 11.94
C LYS A 163 13.99 7.01 11.21
N MET A 164 14.39 7.80 10.21
CA MET A 164 13.48 8.60 9.40
C MET A 164 12.52 7.72 8.58
N GLY A 165 13.03 6.67 7.94
CA GLY A 165 12.22 5.73 7.18
C GLY A 165 11.17 5.01 8.05
N LEU A 166 11.54 4.61 9.27
CA LEU A 166 10.60 3.99 10.22
C LEU A 166 9.50 4.97 10.64
N ALA A 167 9.85 6.23 10.89
CA ALA A 167 8.89 7.28 11.19
C ALA A 167 7.89 7.50 10.04
N VAL A 168 8.35 7.52 8.79
CA VAL A 168 7.46 7.63 7.63
C VAL A 168 6.48 6.46 7.54
N VAL A 169 6.96 5.22 7.73
CA VAL A 169 6.09 4.04 7.68
C VAL A 169 5.00 4.13 8.74
N LYS A 170 5.35 4.53 9.97
CA LYS A 170 4.36 4.69 11.05
C LYS A 170 3.38 5.84 10.79
N GLY A 171 3.86 6.99 10.31
CA GLY A 171 2.97 8.13 9.97
C GLY A 171 2.01 7.82 8.82
N LEU A 172 2.45 7.07 7.80
CA LEU A 172 1.59 6.69 6.68
C LEU A 172 0.61 5.57 7.05
N GLN A 173 1.09 4.51 7.69
CA GLN A 173 0.30 3.30 7.92
C GLN A 173 -0.52 3.34 9.20
N GLY A 174 -0.11 4.16 10.18
CA GLY A 174 -0.51 4.02 11.57
C GLY A 174 0.50 3.20 12.37
N ASP A 175 0.28 3.11 13.68
CA ASP A 175 1.16 2.40 14.61
C ASP A 175 0.87 0.89 14.71
N GLY A 176 -0.09 0.39 13.92
CA GLY A 176 -0.49 -1.01 13.88
C GLY A 176 -1.44 -1.43 15.01
N THR A 177 -1.93 -0.49 15.83
CA THR A 177 -2.92 -0.77 16.88
C THR A 177 -4.36 -0.71 16.37
N GLN A 178 -4.58 -0.15 15.17
CA GLN A 178 -5.90 -0.03 14.56
C GLN A 178 -6.31 -1.28 13.78
N LYS A 179 -7.62 -1.50 13.63
CA LYS A 179 -8.17 -2.60 12.79
C LYS A 179 -7.75 -2.49 11.31
N TYR A 180 -7.49 -1.27 10.81
CA TYR A 180 -7.16 -1.00 9.42
C TYR A 180 -5.96 -0.06 9.31
N ASP A 181 -5.11 -0.31 8.32
CA ASP A 181 -4.02 0.61 7.99
C ASP A 181 -4.58 1.94 7.44
N LYS A 182 -4.01 3.07 7.86
CA LYS A 182 -4.38 4.40 7.37
C LYS A 182 -3.91 4.61 5.94
N ALA A 183 -2.80 4.06 5.52
CA ALA A 183 -2.39 3.92 4.11
C ALA A 183 -1.34 2.80 4.04
N HIS A 184 -0.87 2.44 2.86
CA HIS A 184 0.28 1.56 2.72
C HIS A 184 1.51 2.39 2.36
N ALA A 185 2.58 2.20 3.13
CA ALA A 185 3.90 2.71 2.79
C ALA A 185 4.66 1.65 1.98
N CYS A 186 5.66 2.12 1.23
CA CYS A 186 6.45 1.29 0.34
C CYS A 186 7.93 1.67 0.46
N ALA A 187 8.72 0.77 1.03
CA ALA A 187 10.16 0.96 1.14
C ALA A 187 10.80 0.84 -0.26
N LYS A 188 11.44 1.91 -0.74
CA LYS A 188 12.08 1.93 -2.06
C LYS A 188 13.50 2.51 -2.03
N HIS A 189 14.37 2.14 -2.96
CA HIS A 189 14.27 1.07 -3.97
C HIS A 189 15.21 -0.08 -3.57
N TYR A 190 14.67 -1.28 -3.40
CA TYR A 190 15.37 -2.46 -2.89
C TYR A 190 16.17 -3.17 -4.00
N ALA A 191 17.49 -3.18 -3.98
CA ALA A 191 18.38 -2.43 -3.10
C ALA A 191 19.53 -1.80 -3.90
N VAL A 192 20.42 -1.09 -3.21
CA VAL A 192 21.63 -0.48 -3.79
C VAL A 192 21.33 0.49 -4.94
N HIS A 193 20.19 1.18 -4.86
CA HIS A 193 19.80 2.19 -5.84
C HIS A 193 20.26 3.59 -5.42
N SER A 194 21.54 3.88 -5.60
CA SER A 194 22.19 5.12 -5.14
C SER A 194 22.83 5.91 -6.29
N GLY A 195 22.22 5.82 -7.47
CA GLY A 195 22.74 6.40 -8.71
C GLY A 195 23.72 5.48 -9.47
N PRO A 196 24.27 5.97 -10.59
CA PRO A 196 24.05 7.30 -11.16
C PRO A 196 22.67 7.46 -11.83
N GLU A 197 22.21 8.70 -11.91
CA GLU A 197 20.85 8.99 -12.38
C GLU A 197 20.68 8.81 -13.91
N TRP A 198 21.68 9.22 -14.68
CA TRP A 198 21.61 9.31 -16.14
C TRP A 198 21.45 7.94 -16.85
N ASN A 199 21.84 6.83 -16.21
CA ASN A 199 21.70 5.47 -16.74
C ASN A 199 21.01 4.50 -15.77
N ARG A 200 20.22 5.02 -14.81
CA ARG A 200 19.61 4.24 -13.73
C ARG A 200 18.81 3.00 -14.17
N HIS A 201 18.32 2.96 -15.42
CA HIS A 201 17.52 1.86 -15.98
C HIS A 201 18.35 0.71 -16.59
N SER A 202 19.65 0.89 -16.74
CA SER A 202 20.57 -0.11 -17.31
C SER A 202 21.85 -0.28 -16.50
N TYR A 203 21.97 0.45 -15.38
CA TYR A 203 23.12 0.40 -14.48
C TYR A 203 23.16 -0.92 -13.69
N ASN A 204 24.36 -1.46 -13.50
CA ASN A 204 24.64 -2.52 -12.55
C ASN A 204 25.50 -1.94 -11.42
N ALA A 205 25.08 -2.09 -10.18
CA ALA A 205 25.94 -1.80 -9.04
C ALA A 205 26.94 -2.95 -8.90
N GLU A 206 28.22 -2.64 -9.04
CA GLU A 206 29.29 -3.63 -9.00
C GLU A 206 30.17 -3.45 -7.77
N ASN A 207 30.93 -4.47 -7.40
CA ASN A 207 31.92 -4.44 -6.32
C ASN A 207 31.36 -4.11 -4.93
N ILE A 208 30.09 -4.44 -4.68
CA ILE A 208 29.48 -4.31 -3.35
C ILE A 208 29.88 -5.49 -2.49
N SER A 209 30.72 -5.24 -1.47
CA SER A 209 31.07 -6.29 -0.51
C SER A 209 29.84 -6.70 0.30
N ILE A 210 29.81 -7.96 0.77
CA ILE A 210 28.71 -8.44 1.64
C ILE A 210 28.59 -7.60 2.92
N ARG A 211 29.72 -7.05 3.38
CA ARG A 211 29.76 -6.16 4.54
C ARG A 211 29.07 -4.84 4.23
N ASP A 212 29.45 -4.17 3.15
CA ASP A 212 28.83 -2.90 2.74
C ASP A 212 27.33 -3.07 2.45
N LEU A 213 26.94 -4.18 1.82
CA LEU A 213 25.53 -4.51 1.63
C LEU A 213 24.77 -4.57 2.97
N ARG A 214 25.32 -5.26 3.97
CA ARG A 214 24.66 -5.51 5.27
C ARG A 214 24.74 -4.33 6.24
N GLU A 215 25.81 -3.54 6.18
CA GLU A 215 26.07 -2.43 7.10
C GLU A 215 25.57 -1.08 6.56
N THR A 216 25.45 -0.92 5.23
CA THR A 216 25.08 0.36 4.59
C THR A 216 23.71 0.32 3.93
N TYR A 217 23.45 -0.63 3.01
CA TYR A 217 22.28 -0.57 2.12
C TYR A 217 21.02 -1.26 2.65
N LEU A 218 21.18 -2.36 3.38
CA LEU A 218 20.07 -3.16 3.90
C LEU A 218 19.51 -2.78 5.29
N PRO A 219 20.22 -2.05 6.20
CA PRO A 219 19.72 -1.79 7.55
C PRO A 219 18.31 -1.18 7.59
N ALA A 220 18.07 -0.13 6.80
CA ALA A 220 16.77 0.54 6.78
C ALA A 220 15.66 -0.41 6.29
N PHE A 221 15.88 -1.14 5.19
CA PHE A 221 14.90 -2.12 4.70
C PHE A 221 14.58 -3.19 5.74
N LYS A 222 15.60 -3.73 6.43
CA LYS A 222 15.41 -4.71 7.51
C LYS A 222 14.46 -4.14 8.57
N VAL A 223 14.76 -2.96 9.11
CA VAL A 223 13.95 -2.33 10.18
C VAL A 223 12.53 -1.99 9.70
N LEU A 224 12.38 -1.43 8.50
CA LEU A 224 11.05 -1.10 7.96
C LEU A 224 10.18 -2.35 7.79
N VAL A 225 10.76 -3.50 7.42
CA VAL A 225 10.03 -4.78 7.32
C VAL A 225 9.79 -5.40 8.68
N THR A 226 10.80 -5.51 9.54
CA THR A 226 10.69 -6.28 10.79
C THR A 226 9.98 -5.51 11.90
N GLU A 227 10.22 -4.21 12.01
CA GLU A 227 9.68 -3.34 13.05
C GLU A 227 8.56 -2.45 12.53
N GLY A 228 8.76 -1.82 11.37
CA GLY A 228 7.77 -0.94 10.74
C GLY A 228 6.58 -1.68 10.14
N LYS A 229 6.71 -2.98 9.87
CA LYS A 229 5.71 -3.79 9.16
C LYS A 229 5.23 -3.10 7.88
N VAL A 230 6.18 -2.53 7.13
CA VAL A 230 5.88 -1.86 5.86
C VAL A 230 5.13 -2.81 4.94
N LYS A 231 4.05 -2.34 4.31
CA LYS A 231 3.18 -3.20 3.50
C LYS A 231 3.74 -3.50 2.12
N GLU A 232 4.65 -2.67 1.63
CA GLU A 232 5.23 -2.80 0.30
C GLU A 232 6.76 -2.60 0.30
N VAL A 233 7.43 -3.30 -0.61
CA VAL A 233 8.84 -3.09 -0.94
C VAL A 233 8.95 -3.01 -2.45
N MET A 234 9.53 -1.92 -2.96
CA MET A 234 9.74 -1.73 -4.39
C MET A 234 11.14 -2.15 -4.78
N CYS A 235 11.26 -3.10 -5.71
CA CYS A 235 12.55 -3.50 -6.26
C CYS A 235 13.19 -2.37 -7.08
N ALA A 236 14.51 -2.26 -7.02
CA ALA A 236 15.30 -1.35 -7.84
C ALA A 236 15.39 -1.83 -9.29
N TYR A 237 15.75 -0.92 -10.20
CA TYR A 237 16.01 -1.26 -11.60
C TYR A 237 17.32 -2.04 -11.77
N ASN A 238 18.35 -1.70 -11.00
CA ASN A 238 19.70 -2.20 -11.17
C ASN A 238 19.87 -3.62 -10.62
N ARG A 239 20.85 -4.34 -11.20
CA ARG A 239 21.46 -5.51 -10.55
C ARG A 239 22.45 -5.04 -9.48
N PHE A 240 22.69 -5.86 -8.45
CA PHE A 240 23.78 -5.74 -7.48
C PHE A 240 24.19 -7.11 -6.94
#